data_AF-A0A9D7TTU3-F1
#
_entry.id   AF-A0A9D7TTU3-F1
#
_cell.length_a   1.000
_cell.length_b   1.000
_cell.length_c   1.000
_cell.angle_alpha   90.00
_cell.angle_beta   90.00
_cell.angle_gamma   90.00
#
_symmetry.space_group_name_H-M   'P 1'
#
loop_
_entity.id
_entity.type
_entity.pdbx_description
1 polymer ?
#
loop_
_entity_poly.entity_id
_entity_poly.type
_entity_poly.pdbx_seq_one_letter_code
_entity_poly.pdbx_strand_id
1 'polypeptide(L)'
;MSDAITIERIKQLHPKLRDEASKIYAEICEALKGKAICRFSYTTRTFAEQALLFAKGRTAPGPVVTNARAGKSYHNYGLAVDIVLLVDTDNNGSHETASWNTEKDFDGDGKSDWQEVVAIFKQYGWEWGGDWKFSDKPHFQKTFGKSINQLLELYNQKKLIPQTNFVNI
;
A
#
# COMPACT_ATOMS: atom_id res chain seq x y z
N MET A 1 17.47 -6.10 0.68
CA MET A 1 17.43 -6.28 -0.80
C MET A 1 16.22 -5.54 -1.35
N SER A 2 16.31 -4.90 -2.53
CA SER A 2 15.19 -4.16 -3.12
C SER A 2 14.37 -5.00 -4.10
N ASP A 3 13.04 -5.01 -3.95
CA ASP A 3 12.08 -5.65 -4.84
C ASP A 3 11.78 -4.76 -6.06
N ALA A 4 12.10 -5.25 -7.26
CA ALA A 4 11.90 -4.51 -8.51
C ALA A 4 10.42 -4.16 -8.75
N ILE A 5 9.49 -5.05 -8.37
CA ILE A 5 8.05 -4.80 -8.50
C ILE A 5 7.61 -3.61 -7.65
N THR A 6 8.14 -3.52 -6.42
CA THR A 6 7.87 -2.39 -5.53
C THR A 6 8.41 -1.09 -6.12
N ILE A 7 9.63 -1.07 -6.66
CA ILE A 7 10.20 0.11 -7.32
C ILE A 7 9.31 0.59 -8.47
N GLU A 8 8.80 -0.30 -9.31
CA GLU A 8 7.90 0.08 -10.41
C GLU A 8 6.55 0.58 -9.89
N ARG A 9 6.00 -0.03 -8.84
CA ARG A 9 4.72 0.38 -8.24
C ARG A 9 4.79 1.73 -7.54
N ILE A 10 5.94 2.10 -6.97
CA ILE A 10 6.14 3.44 -6.40
C ILE A 10 5.96 4.52 -7.48
N LYS A 11 6.42 4.29 -8.71
CA LYS A 11 6.23 5.23 -9.83
C LYS A 11 4.75 5.47 -10.18
N GLN A 12 3.87 4.53 -9.81
CA GLN A 12 2.44 4.64 -10.04
C GLN A 12 1.71 5.47 -8.97
N LEU A 13 2.36 5.81 -7.85
CA LEU A 13 1.78 6.67 -6.83
C LEU A 13 1.55 8.10 -7.35
N HIS A 14 0.76 8.86 -6.59
CA HIS A 14 0.62 10.29 -6.77
C HIS A 14 2.00 10.98 -6.79
N PRO A 15 2.30 11.92 -7.72
CA PRO A 15 3.62 12.53 -7.85
C PRO A 15 4.21 13.06 -6.54
N LYS A 16 3.37 13.68 -5.68
CA LYS A 16 3.77 14.17 -4.35
C LYS A 16 4.30 13.10 -3.38
N LEU A 17 4.05 11.81 -3.63
CA LEU A 17 4.42 10.71 -2.73
C LEU A 17 5.58 9.86 -3.26
N ARG A 18 5.98 10.00 -4.53
CA ARG A 18 6.94 9.06 -5.14
C ARG A 18 8.30 9.09 -4.46
N ASP A 19 8.87 10.28 -4.30
CA ASP A 19 10.18 10.45 -3.67
C ASP A 19 10.16 10.02 -2.19
N GLU A 20 9.08 10.35 -1.48
CA GLU A 20 8.91 9.93 -0.08
C GLU A 20 8.75 8.41 0.04
N ALA A 21 7.92 7.79 -0.80
CA ALA A 21 7.73 6.35 -0.82
C ALA A 21 9.02 5.61 -1.20
N SER A 22 9.86 6.17 -2.07
CA SER A 22 11.19 5.62 -2.35
C SER A 22 12.11 5.67 -1.13
N LYS A 23 12.08 6.75 -0.33
CA LYS A 23 12.85 6.85 0.92
C LYS A 23 12.35 5.87 1.98
N ILE A 24 11.04 5.82 2.20
CA ILE A 24 10.39 4.84 3.07
C ILE A 24 10.80 3.43 2.67
N TYR A 25 10.75 3.11 1.38
CA TYR A 25 11.10 1.78 0.90
C TYR A 25 12.58 1.45 1.10
N ALA A 26 13.48 2.42 0.89
CA ALA A 26 14.89 2.23 1.18
C ALA A 26 15.13 1.94 2.67
N GLU A 27 14.48 2.68 3.58
CA GLU A 27 14.56 2.40 5.02
C GLU A 27 13.99 1.04 5.41
N ILE A 28 12.89 0.62 4.77
CA ILE A 28 12.34 -0.73 4.96
C ILE A 28 13.35 -1.79 4.51
N CYS A 29 14.02 -1.59 3.37
CA CYS A 29 15.05 -2.52 2.89
C CYS A 29 16.28 -2.62 3.80
N GLU A 30 16.58 -1.56 4.57
CA GLU A 30 17.65 -1.55 5.57
C GLU A 30 17.23 -2.16 6.91
N ALA A 31 15.95 -1.98 7.29
CA ALA A 31 15.39 -2.53 8.51
C ALA A 31 15.19 -4.03 8.41
N LEU A 32 14.54 -4.50 7.34
CA LEU A 32 14.27 -5.92 7.14
C LEU A 32 15.51 -6.63 6.62
N LYS A 33 16.18 -7.34 7.51
CA LYS A 33 17.36 -8.15 7.19
C LYS A 33 16.96 -9.63 7.15
N GLY A 34 17.85 -10.48 6.65
CA GLY A 34 17.61 -11.93 6.69
C GLY A 34 16.50 -12.40 5.74
N LYS A 35 15.43 -12.97 6.30
CA LYS A 35 14.49 -13.85 5.58
C LYS A 35 13.26 -13.16 5.02
N ALA A 36 13.04 -11.89 5.30
CA ALA A 36 11.86 -11.17 4.83
C ALA A 36 12.24 -9.94 4.01
N ILE A 37 11.50 -9.71 2.93
CA ILE A 37 11.48 -8.44 2.22
C ILE A 37 10.06 -7.91 2.16
N CYS A 38 9.91 -6.59 2.16
CA CYS A 38 8.61 -5.96 1.96
C CYS A 38 8.35 -5.78 0.45
N ARG A 39 7.14 -6.15 0.03
CA ARG A 39 6.59 -5.79 -1.28
C ARG A 39 5.41 -4.86 -1.11
N PHE A 40 5.40 -3.77 -1.86
CA PHE A 40 4.19 -2.97 -2.06
C PHE A 40 3.29 -3.74 -3.01
N SER A 41 2.33 -4.49 -2.46
CA SER A 41 1.41 -5.36 -3.18
C SER A 41 0.44 -4.58 -4.07
N TYR A 42 0.08 -3.37 -3.67
CA TYR A 42 -0.75 -2.44 -4.43
C TYR A 42 -0.39 -0.99 -4.10
N THR A 43 -0.48 -0.08 -5.07
CA THR A 43 -0.26 1.36 -4.88
C THR A 43 -1.42 2.16 -5.47
N THR A 44 -1.62 2.07 -6.78
CA THR A 44 -2.71 2.75 -7.48
C THR A 44 -3.70 1.75 -8.06
N ARG A 45 -4.99 2.12 -8.04
CA ARG A 45 -6.07 1.36 -8.67
C ARG A 45 -6.99 2.30 -9.41
N THR A 46 -7.17 2.09 -10.71
CA THR A 46 -8.14 2.86 -11.48
C THR A 46 -9.57 2.68 -10.95
N PHE A 47 -10.47 3.60 -11.29
CA PHE A 47 -11.87 3.52 -10.89
C PHE A 47 -12.54 2.25 -11.46
N ALA A 48 -12.15 1.85 -12.67
CA ALA A 48 -12.64 0.63 -13.31
C ALA A 48 -12.17 -0.63 -12.55
N GLU A 49 -10.88 -0.73 -12.21
CA GLU A 49 -10.36 -1.84 -11.42
C GLU A 49 -11.02 -1.91 -10.03
N GLN A 50 -11.26 -0.78 -9.38
CA GLN A 50 -11.97 -0.74 -8.10
C GLN A 50 -13.43 -1.21 -8.24
N ALA A 51 -14.11 -0.84 -9.32
CA ALA A 51 -15.46 -1.33 -9.60
C ALA A 51 -15.49 -2.86 -9.77
N LEU A 52 -14.50 -3.42 -10.48
CA LEU A 52 -14.36 -4.87 -10.66
C LEU A 52 -14.07 -5.59 -9.33
N LEU A 53 -13.21 -5.03 -8.47
CA LEU A 53 -12.98 -5.61 -7.14
C LEU A 53 -14.20 -5.53 -6.23
N PHE A 54 -14.94 -4.42 -6.28
CA PHE A 54 -16.18 -4.26 -5.52
C PHE A 54 -17.26 -5.26 -5.96
N ALA A 55 -17.29 -5.62 -7.24
CA ALA A 55 -18.24 -6.59 -7.77
C ALA A 55 -18.04 -8.02 -7.24
N LYS A 56 -16.82 -8.42 -6.86
CA LYS A 56 -16.52 -9.76 -6.33
C LYS A 56 -17.33 -10.04 -5.05
N GLY A 57 -17.96 -11.22 -5.00
CA GLY A 57 -18.84 -11.63 -3.89
C GLY A 57 -20.17 -10.89 -3.84
N ARG A 58 -20.48 -10.08 -4.86
CA ARG A 58 -21.74 -9.33 -4.99
C ARG A 58 -22.42 -9.64 -6.32
N THR A 59 -21.85 -9.13 -7.41
CA THR A 59 -22.35 -9.29 -8.78
C THR A 59 -21.39 -10.07 -9.67
N ALA A 60 -20.23 -10.46 -9.16
CA ALA A 60 -19.23 -11.32 -9.79
C ALA A 60 -18.76 -12.40 -8.78
N PRO A 61 -18.31 -13.58 -9.25
CA PRO A 61 -17.85 -14.65 -8.37
C PRO A 61 -16.59 -14.28 -7.58
N GLY A 62 -16.36 -15.00 -6.48
CA GLY A 62 -15.23 -14.83 -5.58
C GLY A 62 -15.59 -14.17 -4.24
N PRO A 63 -14.62 -14.05 -3.31
CA PRO A 63 -14.87 -13.43 -2.02
C PRO A 63 -15.00 -11.91 -2.13
N VAL A 64 -15.70 -11.31 -1.16
CA VAL A 64 -15.68 -9.85 -0.97
C VAL A 64 -14.29 -9.44 -0.51
N VAL A 65 -13.57 -8.67 -1.35
CA VAL A 65 -12.20 -8.21 -1.07
C VAL A 65 -12.11 -6.71 -0.75
N THR A 66 -13.22 -5.99 -0.91
CA THR A 66 -13.29 -4.56 -0.57
C THR A 66 -14.73 -4.14 -0.31
N ASN A 67 -14.90 -3.15 0.55
CA ASN A 67 -16.16 -2.44 0.79
C ASN A 67 -16.23 -1.09 0.05
N ALA A 68 -15.11 -0.63 -0.51
CA ALA A 68 -15.04 0.65 -1.22
C ALA A 68 -15.54 0.50 -2.67
N ARG A 69 -16.48 1.35 -3.08
CA ARG A 69 -16.86 1.52 -4.49
C ARG A 69 -15.78 2.29 -5.26
N ALA A 70 -15.90 2.34 -6.58
CA ALA A 70 -15.04 3.19 -7.42
C ALA A 70 -15.05 4.66 -6.95
N GLY A 71 -13.86 5.27 -6.86
CA GLY A 71 -13.68 6.61 -6.33
C GLY A 71 -13.80 6.73 -4.81
N LYS A 72 -14.01 5.61 -4.09
CA LYS A 72 -14.14 5.56 -2.63
C LYS A 72 -12.96 4.92 -1.90
N SER A 73 -11.82 4.76 -2.57
CA SER A 73 -10.57 4.27 -1.99
C SER A 73 -9.43 5.26 -2.27
N TYR A 74 -8.49 5.43 -1.32
CA TYR A 74 -7.30 6.26 -1.53
C TYR A 74 -6.36 5.71 -2.62
N HIS A 75 -6.41 4.39 -2.91
CA HIS A 75 -5.73 3.81 -4.07
C HIS A 75 -6.24 4.40 -5.39
N ASN A 76 -7.48 4.89 -5.45
CA ASN A 76 -8.02 5.54 -6.64
C ASN A 76 -7.36 6.88 -6.97
N TYR A 77 -6.61 7.43 -6.02
CA TYR A 77 -5.94 8.72 -6.12
C TYR A 77 -4.41 8.58 -5.99
N GLY A 78 -3.89 7.35 -5.91
CA GLY A 78 -2.46 7.08 -5.72
C GLY A 78 -1.92 7.53 -4.37
N LEU A 79 -2.78 7.54 -3.34
CA LEU A 79 -2.48 8.05 -1.99
C LEU A 79 -2.38 6.95 -0.93
N ALA A 80 -2.29 5.69 -1.36
CA ALA A 80 -2.24 4.53 -0.48
C ALA A 80 -1.29 3.45 -1.00
N VAL A 81 -0.84 2.58 -0.09
CA VAL A 81 0.01 1.43 -0.36
C VAL A 81 -0.52 0.26 0.47
N ASP A 82 -0.71 -0.89 -0.17
CA ASP A 82 -0.91 -2.17 0.53
C ASP A 82 0.40 -2.94 0.53
N ILE A 83 0.84 -3.46 1.67
CA ILE A 83 2.07 -4.26 1.76
C ILE A 83 1.80 -5.76 1.90
N VAL A 84 2.81 -6.55 1.56
CA VAL A 84 2.93 -7.95 1.94
C VAL A 84 4.41 -8.24 2.22
N LEU A 85 4.70 -9.09 3.21
CA LEU A 85 6.05 -9.59 3.40
C LEU A 85 6.24 -10.82 2.52
N LEU A 86 7.34 -10.88 1.79
CA LEU A 86 7.77 -12.06 1.08
C LEU A 86 8.91 -12.69 1.86
N VAL A 87 8.77 -13.96 2.17
CA VAL A 87 9.67 -14.63 3.11
C VAL A 87 10.33 -15.85 2.48
N ASP A 88 11.61 -16.02 2.81
CA ASP A 88 12.43 -17.18 2.54
C ASP A 88 12.16 -18.23 3.63
N THR A 89 11.52 -19.35 3.26
CA THR A 89 11.12 -20.37 4.24
C THR A 89 12.06 -21.57 4.28
N ASP A 90 12.87 -21.79 3.23
CA ASP A 90 13.77 -22.94 3.09
C ASP A 90 15.27 -22.54 3.16
N ASN A 91 15.56 -21.24 3.31
CA ASN A 91 16.89 -20.63 3.38
C ASN A 91 17.67 -20.73 2.07
N ASN A 92 16.99 -20.75 0.93
CA ASN A 92 17.62 -20.80 -0.38
C ASN A 92 17.97 -19.39 -0.93
N GLY A 93 17.59 -18.32 -0.22
CA GLY A 93 17.79 -16.92 -0.60
C GLY A 93 16.69 -16.31 -1.49
N SER A 94 15.71 -17.10 -1.91
CA SER A 94 14.50 -16.63 -2.59
C SER A 94 13.42 -16.26 -1.56
N HIS A 95 12.61 -15.26 -1.91
CA HIS A 95 11.53 -14.77 -1.05
C HIS A 95 10.19 -15.07 -1.75
N GLU A 96 9.82 -16.35 -1.77
CA GLU A 96 8.71 -16.87 -2.58
C GLU A 96 7.38 -16.93 -1.84
N THR A 97 7.41 -16.93 -0.49
CA THR A 97 6.20 -17.12 0.31
C THR A 97 5.62 -15.79 0.77
N ALA A 98 4.37 -15.51 0.41
CA ALA A 98 3.65 -14.35 0.93
C ALA A 98 3.21 -14.55 2.39
N SER A 99 3.45 -13.55 3.23
CA SER A 99 3.09 -13.54 4.65
C SER A 99 2.38 -12.23 5.02
N TRP A 100 1.26 -12.37 5.73
CA TRP A 100 0.52 -11.28 6.38
C TRP A 100 0.60 -11.37 7.91
N ASN A 101 1.55 -12.13 8.43
CA ASN A 101 1.74 -12.26 9.87
C ASN A 101 2.34 -10.96 10.42
N THR A 102 1.60 -10.29 11.30
CA THR A 102 1.96 -8.97 11.85
C THR A 102 2.75 -9.04 13.16
N GLU A 103 3.04 -10.24 13.64
CA GLU A 103 3.67 -10.51 14.95
C GLU A 103 4.98 -11.31 14.82
N LYS A 104 5.24 -11.89 13.64
CA LYS A 104 6.42 -12.70 13.42
C LYS A 104 7.66 -11.81 13.23
N ASP A 105 8.72 -12.23 13.91
CA ASP A 105 10.10 -11.77 13.78
C ASP A 105 10.83 -12.82 12.92
N PHE A 106 11.09 -12.49 11.66
CA PHE A 106 11.69 -13.36 10.66
C PHE A 106 13.22 -13.31 10.67
N ASP A 107 13.80 -12.23 11.19
CA ASP A 107 15.25 -12.00 11.19
C ASP A 107 15.91 -12.14 12.57
N GLY A 108 15.10 -12.30 13.62
CA GLY A 108 15.50 -12.63 14.97
C GLY A 108 16.04 -11.44 15.76
N ASP A 109 15.73 -10.20 15.35
CA ASP A 109 16.23 -8.99 16.00
C ASP A 109 15.42 -8.58 17.26
N GLY A 110 14.36 -9.32 17.57
CA GLY A 110 13.46 -9.08 18.70
C GLY A 110 12.28 -8.17 18.38
N LYS A 111 12.11 -7.75 17.13
CA LYS A 111 10.95 -6.99 16.64
C LYS A 111 10.23 -7.76 15.54
N SER A 112 8.92 -7.59 15.46
CA SER A 112 8.19 -8.09 14.29
C SER A 112 8.49 -7.21 13.09
N ASP A 113 8.92 -7.82 11.98
CA ASP A 113 9.20 -7.16 10.70
C ASP A 113 8.04 -6.28 10.23
N TRP A 114 6.80 -6.75 10.43
CA TRP A 114 5.62 -5.98 10.08
C TRP A 114 5.53 -4.68 10.88
N GLN A 115 5.81 -4.75 12.18
CA GLN A 115 5.77 -3.57 13.05
C GLN A 115 6.91 -2.61 12.77
N GLU A 116 8.05 -3.09 12.29
CA GLU A 116 9.12 -2.22 11.80
C GLU A 116 8.69 -1.44 10.56
N VAL A 117 8.06 -2.11 9.58
CA VAL A 117 7.47 -1.42 8.42
C VAL A 117 6.42 -0.40 8.85
N VAL A 118 5.55 -0.75 9.80
CA VAL A 118 4.54 0.17 10.35
C VAL A 118 5.21 1.39 10.99
N ALA A 119 6.24 1.18 11.80
CA ALA A 119 6.96 2.26 12.48
C ALA A 119 7.59 3.23 11.47
N ILE A 120 8.23 2.71 10.41
CA ILE A 120 8.83 3.53 9.35
C ILE A 120 7.75 4.37 8.65
N PHE A 121 6.65 3.77 8.18
CA PHE A 121 5.56 4.54 7.56
C PHE A 121 5.01 5.64 8.49
N LYS A 122 4.81 5.32 9.77
CA LYS A 122 4.31 6.28 10.77
C LYS A 122 5.30 7.43 11.02
N GLN A 123 6.61 7.21 10.97
CA GLN A 123 7.62 8.29 11.07
C GLN A 123 7.47 9.33 9.95
N TYR A 124 7.02 8.89 8.77
CA TYR A 124 6.72 9.76 7.63
C TYR A 124 5.29 10.32 7.65
N GLY A 125 4.52 10.10 8.73
CA GLY A 125 3.17 10.61 8.89
C GLY A 125 2.12 9.88 8.04
N TRP A 126 2.38 8.64 7.63
CA TRP A 126 1.37 7.79 7.01
C TRP A 126 0.47 7.17 8.09
N GLU A 127 -0.82 7.09 7.79
CA GLU A 127 -1.80 6.38 8.60
C GLU A 127 -1.74 4.88 8.29
N TRP A 128 -1.83 4.04 9.31
CA TRP A 128 -1.85 2.59 9.16
C TRP A 128 -3.27 2.04 9.39
N GLY A 129 -3.76 1.23 8.45
CA GLY A 129 -5.08 0.62 8.52
C GLY A 129 -5.25 -0.38 9.66
N GLY A 130 -4.14 -0.88 10.23
CA GLY A 130 -4.15 -1.71 11.43
C GLY A 130 -4.69 -1.02 12.67
N ASP A 131 -4.56 0.31 12.76
CA ASP A 131 -5.05 1.11 13.91
C ASP A 131 -6.57 1.36 13.86
N TRP A 132 -7.23 1.03 12.74
CA TRP A 132 -8.66 1.30 12.57
C TRP A 132 -9.53 0.27 13.30
N LYS A 133 -10.72 0.69 13.74
CA LYS A 133 -11.73 -0.22 14.34
C LYS A 133 -12.08 -1.38 13.40
N PHE A 134 -12.19 -1.10 12.10
CA PHE A 134 -12.22 -2.13 11.06
C PHE A 134 -10.81 -2.23 10.50
N SER A 135 -10.02 -3.15 11.07
CA SER A 135 -8.59 -3.25 10.81
C SER A 135 -8.33 -3.72 9.39
N ASP A 136 -7.52 -2.96 8.66
CA ASP A 136 -6.98 -3.30 7.35
C ASP A 136 -5.45 -3.27 7.43
N LYS A 137 -4.88 -4.33 8.01
CA LYS A 137 -3.45 -4.37 8.38
C LYS A 137 -2.50 -4.11 7.20
N PRO A 138 -2.72 -4.60 5.97
CA PRO A 138 -1.85 -4.31 4.83
C PRO A 138 -1.79 -2.83 4.43
N HIS A 139 -2.82 -2.05 4.76
CA HIS A 139 -3.07 -0.75 4.16
C HIS A 139 -2.35 0.39 4.88
N PHE A 140 -1.76 1.28 4.10
CA PHE A 140 -1.18 2.55 4.54
C PHE A 140 -1.68 3.69 3.64
N GLN A 141 -1.93 4.87 4.20
CA GLN A 141 -2.34 6.04 3.41
C GLN A 141 -1.77 7.36 3.90
N LYS A 142 -1.63 8.31 2.97
CA LYS A 142 -1.32 9.71 3.26
C LYS A 142 -2.29 10.62 2.54
N THR A 143 -3.23 11.17 3.31
CA THR A 143 -4.45 11.80 2.79
C THR A 143 -4.28 13.28 2.41
N PHE A 144 -3.19 13.91 2.86
CA PHE A 144 -2.98 15.36 2.77
C PHE A 144 -4.16 16.18 3.34
N GLY A 145 -4.84 15.64 4.37
CA GLY A 145 -6.00 16.26 4.99
C GLY A 145 -7.26 16.28 4.11
N LYS A 146 -7.29 15.50 3.02
CA LYS A 146 -8.46 15.37 2.15
C LYS A 146 -9.23 14.11 2.48
N SER A 147 -10.53 14.27 2.68
CA SER A 147 -11.45 13.13 2.68
C SER A 147 -11.59 12.55 1.26
N ILE A 148 -11.95 11.28 1.19
CA ILE A 148 -12.30 10.60 -0.07
C ILE A 148 -13.36 11.34 -0.89
N ASN A 149 -14.35 11.97 -0.25
CA ASN A 149 -15.39 12.72 -0.96
C ASN A 149 -14.83 13.97 -1.62
N GLN A 150 -13.93 14.69 -0.94
CA GLN A 150 -13.24 15.85 -1.52
C GLN A 150 -12.36 15.43 -2.70
N LEU A 151 -11.64 14.31 -2.60
CA LEU A 151 -10.84 13.78 -3.71
C LEU A 151 -11.71 13.42 -4.92
N LEU A 152 -12.86 12.77 -4.68
CA LEU A 152 -13.82 12.45 -5.74
C LEU A 152 -14.40 13.70 -6.40
N GLU A 153 -14.71 14.72 -5.61
CA GLU A 153 -15.20 16.00 -6.12
C GLU A 153 -14.16 16.69 -7.00
N LEU A 154 -12.90 16.77 -6.57
CA LEU A 154 -11.80 17.32 -7.37
C LEU A 154 -11.64 16.57 -8.69
N TYR A 155 -11.70 15.23 -8.65
CA TYR A 155 -11.62 14.40 -9.84
C TYR A 155 -12.77 14.66 -10.82
N ASN A 156 -14.01 14.76 -10.31
CA ASN A 156 -15.19 15.05 -11.13
C ASN A 156 -15.14 16.46 -11.74
N GLN A 157 -14.58 17.43 -11.01
CA GLN A 157 -14.34 18.80 -11.50
C GLN A 157 -13.14 18.89 -12.46
N LYS A 158 -12.47 17.77 -12.78
CA LYS A 158 -11.27 17.71 -13.63
C LYS A 158 -10.12 18.59 -13.12
N LYS A 159 -10.05 18.81 -11.80
CA LYS A 159 -8.93 19.47 -11.14
C LYS A 159 -7.77 18.48 -10.99
N LEU A 160 -7.15 18.15 -12.12
CA LEU A 160 -6.07 17.16 -12.22
C LEU A 160 -4.71 17.83 -12.42
N ILE A 161 -3.65 17.14 -12.02
CA ILE A 161 -2.29 17.52 -12.38
C ILE A 161 -2.14 17.34 -13.90
N PRO A 162 -1.62 18.33 -14.66
CA PRO A 162 -1.49 18.24 -16.11
C PRO A 162 -0.80 16.94 -16.56
N GLN A 163 -1.34 16.31 -17.61
CA GLN A 163 -0.83 15.07 -18.20
C GLN A 163 -0.89 13.83 -17.27
N THR A 164 -1.66 13.88 -16.19
CA THR A 164 -1.88 12.74 -15.30
C THR A 164 -3.37 12.55 -15.00
N ASN A 165 -3.71 11.43 -14.35
CA ASN A 165 -5.05 11.18 -13.80
C ASN A 165 -5.17 11.48 -12.30
N PHE A 166 -4.15 12.13 -11.72
CA PHE A 166 -4.13 12.45 -10.29
C PHE A 166 -4.77 13.80 -10.03
N VAL A 167 -5.53 13.88 -8.94
CA VAL A 167 -6.12 15.13 -8.46
C VAL A 167 -5.05 16.11 -8.02
N ASN A 168 -5.24 17.40 -8.32
CA ASN A 168 -4.34 18.45 -7.87
C ASN A 168 -4.66 18.82 -6.42
N ILE A 169 -3.90 18.23 -5.50
CA ILE A 169 -3.95 18.44 -4.04
C ILE A 169 -2.68 19.13 -3.57
#